data_AF-A0A2N0QMF5-F1
#
_entry.id   AF-A0A2N0QMF5-F1
#
_cell.length_a   1.000
_cell.length_b   1.000
_cell.length_c   1.000
_cell.angle_alpha   90.00
_cell.angle_beta   90.00
_cell.angle_gamma   90.00
#
_symmetry.space_group_name_H-M   'P 1'
#
loop_
_entity.id
_entity.type
_entity.pdbx_description
1 polymer ?
#
loop_
_entity_poly.entity_id
_entity_poly.type
_entity_poly.pdbx_seq_one_letter_code
_entity_poly.pdbx_strand_id
1 'polypeptide(L)'
;MIGIGDNGAAGLLPQYIEWIEQCDLLVGGERHLAFFPNFTKEKKVIKAGINTLVNELHHETRKVVILVSGDPLFYGLGSVLAKKLQIEIYPYTSSVQLAFSKMQESWQDAYITSLHGRSIKGFAQKIDGRKKIAVLTDETNSPQAIARYLTYYGMTEYDAFIAENLQGEDERCRFMSLEEMKLASFSPLNVVILKQRHEIKRSTIGIPDEAFHQRKPDKGLITKKEIRVLCLQELQLQEDSIVWDIGTCTGSVAIEAAKIAREGAVYAIEKNEIDLENCLLNQAKHRTDFTAVLGKAPERLDEFPNPNAIFIGGNGGNMERLLRICIERLQTGGRLQWDI
;
A
#
# COMPACT_ATOMS: atom_id res chain seq x y z
N MET A 1 -9.44 -4.71 25.02
CA MET A 1 -8.20 -4.57 24.24
C MET A 1 -7.63 -3.20 24.51
N ILE A 2 -6.34 -3.14 24.84
CA ILE A 2 -5.67 -1.90 25.26
C ILE A 2 -4.48 -1.69 24.33
N GLY A 3 -4.42 -0.50 23.74
CA GLY A 3 -3.24 -0.03 23.03
C GLY A 3 -2.08 0.25 23.98
N ILE A 4 -0.85 -0.04 23.58
CA ILE A 4 0.35 0.21 24.39
C ILE A 4 1.50 0.74 23.53
N GLY A 5 2.27 1.70 24.07
CA GLY A 5 3.49 2.23 23.48
C GLY A 5 4.74 1.42 23.85
N ASP A 6 5.91 1.84 23.37
CA ASP A 6 7.18 1.19 23.69
C ASP A 6 7.72 1.57 25.08
N ASN A 7 7.13 2.59 25.72
CA ASN A 7 7.30 2.90 27.14
C ASN A 7 6.51 1.96 28.08
N GLY A 8 5.84 0.93 27.55
CA GLY A 8 5.22 -0.14 28.31
C GLY A 8 4.20 0.34 29.35
N ALA A 9 4.23 -0.27 30.54
CA ALA A 9 3.30 0.01 31.63
C ALA A 9 3.32 1.48 32.07
N ALA A 10 4.47 2.17 31.98
CA ALA A 10 4.60 3.58 32.36
C ALA A 10 3.81 4.53 31.45
N GLY A 11 3.47 4.10 30.22
CA GLY A 11 2.64 4.87 29.29
C GLY A 11 1.13 4.72 29.50
N LEU A 12 0.70 3.76 30.32
CA LEU A 12 -0.72 3.44 30.47
C LEU A 12 -1.40 4.25 31.56
N LEU A 13 -2.70 4.48 31.40
CA LEU A 13 -3.52 5.07 32.45
C LEU A 13 -3.62 4.14 33.66
N PRO A 14 -3.71 4.66 34.89
CA PRO A 14 -3.81 3.83 36.10
C PRO A 14 -4.94 2.79 36.04
N GLN A 15 -6.08 3.15 35.47
CA GLN A 15 -7.21 2.24 35.29
C GLN A 15 -6.87 1.04 34.38
N TYR A 16 -6.04 1.24 33.35
CA TYR A 16 -5.64 0.17 32.45
C TYR A 16 -4.68 -0.81 33.13
N ILE A 17 -3.78 -0.29 33.98
CA ILE A 17 -2.90 -1.11 34.82
C ILE A 17 -3.73 -1.97 35.78
N GLU A 18 -4.72 -1.38 36.45
CA GLU A 18 -5.62 -2.14 37.34
C GLU A 18 -6.32 -3.28 36.59
N TRP A 19 -6.87 -3.02 35.40
CA TRP A 19 -7.49 -4.05 34.59
C TRP A 19 -6.52 -5.15 34.16
N ILE A 20 -5.28 -4.78 33.81
CA ILE A 20 -4.23 -5.75 33.47
C ILE A 20 -3.89 -6.62 34.68
N GLU A 21 -3.71 -6.05 35.87
CA GLU A 21 -3.40 -6.80 37.09
C GLU A 21 -4.54 -7.72 37.54
N GLN A 22 -5.79 -7.27 37.35
CA GLN A 22 -6.98 -8.01 37.75
C GLN A 22 -7.44 -9.04 36.70
N CYS A 23 -7.05 -8.93 35.43
CA CYS A 23 -7.42 -9.89 34.40
C CYS A 23 -6.86 -11.28 34.72
N ASP A 24 -7.50 -12.33 34.20
CA ASP A 24 -7.11 -13.72 34.40
C ASP A 24 -6.18 -14.24 33.31
N LEU A 25 -6.31 -13.64 32.11
CA LEU A 25 -5.52 -13.96 30.93
C LEU A 25 -5.04 -12.67 30.26
N LEU A 26 -3.72 -12.51 30.16
CA LEU A 26 -3.08 -11.42 29.44
C LEU A 26 -2.54 -11.91 28.09
N VAL A 27 -3.10 -11.38 27.00
CA VAL A 27 -2.78 -11.78 25.63
C VAL A 27 -2.02 -10.66 24.91
N GLY A 28 -0.97 -10.98 24.15
CA GLY A 28 -0.23 -9.97 23.40
C GLY A 28 0.94 -10.54 22.61
N GLY A 29 1.67 -9.67 21.90
CA GLY A 29 2.98 -10.03 21.35
C GLY A 29 4.02 -10.21 22.45
N GLU A 30 5.09 -10.94 22.19
CA GLU A 30 6.15 -11.25 23.18
C GLU A 30 6.69 -9.96 23.84
N ARG A 31 6.97 -8.93 23.02
CA ARG A 31 7.41 -7.62 23.51
C ARG A 31 6.41 -6.95 24.46
N HIS A 32 5.11 -6.98 24.15
CA HIS A 32 4.09 -6.35 25.00
C HIS A 32 3.98 -7.04 26.36
N LEU A 33 4.03 -8.38 26.37
CA LEU A 33 3.94 -9.19 27.57
C LEU A 33 5.17 -9.06 28.48
N ALA A 34 6.33 -8.74 27.89
CA ALA A 34 7.57 -8.48 28.61
C ALA A 34 7.51 -7.21 29.47
N PHE A 35 6.67 -6.22 29.11
CA PHE A 35 6.47 -5.00 29.91
C PHE A 35 5.78 -5.23 31.27
N PHE A 36 5.23 -6.43 31.50
CA PHE A 36 4.52 -6.79 32.73
C PHE A 36 5.19 -7.96 33.45
N PRO A 37 6.47 -7.86 33.86
CA PRO A 37 7.21 -8.99 34.44
C PRO A 37 6.57 -9.51 35.73
N ASN A 38 5.88 -8.64 36.47
CA ASN A 38 5.24 -8.97 37.75
C ASN A 38 3.82 -9.56 37.61
N PHE A 39 3.28 -9.68 36.39
CA PHE A 39 1.97 -10.29 36.20
C PHE A 39 2.03 -11.81 36.46
N THR A 40 1.25 -12.28 37.43
CA THR A 40 1.38 -13.63 38.02
C THR A 40 0.43 -14.68 37.45
N LYS A 41 -0.62 -14.26 36.73
CA LYS A 41 -1.59 -15.18 36.11
C LYS A 41 -1.15 -15.59 34.70
N GLU A 42 -2.08 -16.11 33.89
CA GLU A 42 -1.73 -16.69 32.59
C GLU A 42 -1.39 -15.62 31.54
N LYS A 43 -0.22 -15.75 30.89
CA LYS A 43 0.16 -14.97 29.72
C LYS A 43 0.08 -15.82 28.46
N LYS A 44 -0.46 -15.25 27.38
CA LYS A 44 -0.54 -15.92 26.08
C LYS A 44 0.04 -15.06 24.97
N VAL A 45 1.07 -15.59 24.32
CA VAL A 45 1.67 -14.96 23.14
C VAL A 45 0.78 -15.20 21.91
N ILE A 46 0.54 -14.14 21.14
CA ILE A 46 -0.09 -14.24 19.82
C ILE A 46 0.93 -14.84 18.84
N LYS A 47 1.01 -16.18 18.78
CA LYS A 47 1.86 -16.92 17.82
C LYS A 47 1.08 -17.47 16.61
N ALA A 48 -0.19 -17.78 16.82
CA ALA A 48 -1.08 -18.29 15.79
C ALA A 48 -1.78 -17.14 15.05
N GLY A 49 -2.10 -17.34 13.77
CA GLY A 49 -2.82 -16.36 12.96
C GLY A 49 -4.15 -15.93 13.59
N ILE A 50 -4.68 -14.79 13.15
CA ILE A 50 -5.84 -14.11 13.77
C ILE A 50 -7.05 -15.04 13.96
N ASN A 51 -7.32 -15.96 13.02
CA ASN A 51 -8.45 -16.88 13.13
C ASN A 51 -8.34 -17.84 14.32
N THR A 52 -7.14 -18.34 14.62
CA THR A 52 -6.91 -19.18 15.80
C THR A 52 -7.16 -18.40 17.07
N LEU A 53 -6.62 -17.18 17.15
CA LEU A 53 -6.85 -16.29 18.29
C LEU A 53 -8.35 -16.00 18.50
N VAL A 54 -9.09 -15.75 17.43
CA VAL A 54 -10.55 -15.52 17.51
C VAL A 54 -11.26 -16.74 18.07
N ASN A 55 -10.99 -17.93 17.54
CA ASN A 55 -11.66 -19.15 17.97
C ASN A 55 -11.40 -19.45 19.45
N GLU A 56 -10.17 -19.25 19.91
CA GLU A 56 -9.80 -19.43 21.31
C GLU A 56 -10.52 -18.42 22.22
N LEU A 57 -10.56 -17.15 21.82
CA LEU A 57 -11.22 -16.10 22.60
C LEU A 57 -12.75 -16.22 22.57
N HIS A 58 -13.34 -16.87 21.57
CA HIS A 58 -14.79 -17.01 21.48
C HIS A 58 -15.37 -17.91 22.57
N HIS A 59 -14.58 -18.88 23.04
CA HIS A 59 -14.93 -19.81 24.11
C HIS A 59 -14.33 -19.41 25.47
N GLU A 60 -13.65 -18.26 25.53
CA GLU A 60 -13.01 -17.79 26.75
C GLU A 60 -14.03 -17.12 27.67
N THR A 61 -14.13 -17.62 28.89
CA THR A 61 -15.08 -17.12 29.91
C THR A 61 -14.42 -16.27 30.98
N ARG A 62 -13.08 -16.24 31.01
CA ARG A 62 -12.28 -15.49 31.99
C ARG A 62 -12.20 -14.00 31.63
N LYS A 63 -11.71 -13.16 32.56
CA LYS A 63 -11.40 -11.76 32.25
C LYS A 63 -10.14 -11.67 31.40
N VAL A 64 -10.26 -11.26 30.14
CA VAL A 64 -9.13 -11.18 29.20
C VAL A 64 -8.73 -9.74 28.93
N VAL A 65 -7.44 -9.43 29.03
CA VAL A 65 -6.87 -8.21 28.46
C VAL A 65 -5.98 -8.57 27.27
N ILE A 66 -6.19 -7.88 26.15
CA ILE A 66 -5.37 -8.03 24.94
C ILE A 66 -4.57 -6.75 24.74
N LEU A 67 -3.25 -6.88 24.65
CA LEU A 67 -2.28 -5.81 24.42
C LEU A 67 -1.82 -5.77 22.97
N VAL A 68 -1.97 -4.62 22.32
CA VAL A 68 -1.52 -4.37 20.95
C VAL A 68 -0.76 -3.06 20.85
N SER A 69 0.17 -2.95 19.90
CA SER A 69 0.96 -1.73 19.71
C SER A 69 0.09 -0.56 19.26
N GLY A 70 0.28 0.61 19.86
CA GLY A 70 -0.37 1.85 19.42
C GLY A 70 -1.89 1.78 19.51
N ASP A 71 -2.59 2.45 18.60
CA ASP A 71 -4.05 2.42 18.53
C ASP A 71 -4.54 1.09 17.91
N PRO A 72 -5.34 0.28 18.64
CA PRO A 72 -5.87 -0.98 18.13
C PRO A 72 -6.69 -0.87 16.84
N LEU A 73 -7.32 0.29 16.59
CA LEU A 73 -8.17 0.54 15.41
C LEU A 73 -7.41 1.15 14.23
N PHE A 74 -6.13 1.49 14.40
CA PHE A 74 -5.31 2.12 13.37
C PHE A 74 -4.28 1.14 12.82
N TYR A 75 -4.60 0.49 11.69
CA TYR A 75 -3.78 -0.59 11.10
C TYR A 75 -3.49 -1.77 12.07
N GLY A 76 -4.21 -1.84 13.20
CA GLY A 76 -4.08 -2.87 14.22
C GLY A 76 -5.16 -3.96 14.13
N LEU A 77 -5.07 -4.91 15.06
CA LEU A 77 -5.96 -6.07 15.13
C LEU A 77 -7.37 -5.75 15.66
N GLY A 78 -7.59 -4.56 16.24
CA GLY A 78 -8.84 -4.20 16.88
C GLY A 78 -10.03 -4.23 15.92
N SER A 79 -9.86 -3.74 14.68
CA SER A 79 -10.93 -3.74 13.67
C SER A 79 -11.36 -5.15 13.24
N VAL A 80 -10.42 -6.10 13.20
CA VAL A 80 -10.70 -7.49 12.84
C VAL A 80 -11.36 -8.23 14.00
N LEU A 81 -10.88 -8.02 15.22
CA LEU A 81 -11.39 -8.69 16.41
C LEU A 81 -12.75 -8.15 16.84
N ALA A 82 -13.01 -6.84 16.75
CA ALA A 82 -14.31 -6.23 17.08
C ALA A 82 -15.46 -6.74 16.21
N LYS A 83 -15.18 -7.23 14.99
CA LYS A 83 -16.21 -7.81 14.11
C LYS A 83 -16.63 -9.22 14.53
N LYS A 84 -15.82 -9.92 15.32
CA LYS A 84 -15.99 -11.34 15.63
C LYS A 84 -16.20 -11.62 17.12
N LEU A 85 -15.82 -10.69 17.98
CA LEU A 85 -15.86 -10.82 19.45
C LEU A 85 -16.53 -9.59 20.05
N GLN A 86 -17.24 -9.78 21.16
CA GLN A 86 -17.65 -8.66 22.01
C GLN A 86 -16.42 -8.19 22.80
N ILE A 87 -15.85 -7.07 22.41
CA ILE A 87 -14.63 -6.54 23.00
C ILE A 87 -14.67 -5.02 23.10
N GLU A 88 -14.27 -4.51 24.25
CA GLU A 88 -14.05 -3.08 24.44
C GLU A 88 -12.64 -2.70 23.97
N ILE A 89 -12.52 -1.57 23.28
CA ILE A 89 -11.27 -1.12 22.68
C ILE A 89 -10.86 0.24 23.26
N TYR A 90 -9.66 0.26 23.82
CA TYR A 90 -9.07 1.43 24.46
C TYR A 90 -7.83 1.86 23.66
N PRO A 91 -7.87 3.04 23.00
CA PRO A 91 -6.80 3.49 22.13
C PRO A 91 -5.58 3.95 22.93
N TYR A 92 -4.45 4.00 22.23
CA TYR A 92 -3.22 4.64 22.66
C TYR A 92 -2.73 5.55 21.53
N THR A 93 -1.84 6.50 21.83
CA THR A 93 -1.28 7.39 20.80
C THR A 93 -0.61 6.57 19.69
N SER A 94 -1.01 6.77 18.43
CA SER A 94 -0.44 6.02 17.32
C SER A 94 1.02 6.42 17.06
N SER A 95 1.80 5.52 16.45
CA SER A 95 3.18 5.80 16.06
C SER A 95 3.28 6.97 15.08
N VAL A 96 2.26 7.20 14.24
CA VAL A 96 2.18 8.35 13.34
C VAL A 96 2.01 9.66 14.12
N GLN A 97 1.11 9.69 15.11
CA GLN A 97 0.92 10.87 15.96
C GLN A 97 2.21 11.20 16.74
N LEU A 98 2.87 10.18 17.29
CA LEU A 98 4.15 10.33 17.99
C LEU A 98 5.25 10.82 17.05
N ALA A 99 5.38 10.25 15.84
CA ALA A 99 6.37 10.67 14.85
C ALA A 99 6.17 12.14 14.44
N PHE A 100 4.94 12.57 14.16
CA PHE A 100 4.65 13.97 13.85
C PHE A 100 4.88 14.90 15.04
N SER A 101 4.59 14.45 16.26
CA SER A 101 4.96 15.18 17.47
C SER A 101 6.47 15.35 17.58
N LYS A 102 7.28 14.34 17.24
CA LYS A 102 8.76 14.46 17.24
C LYS A 102 9.27 15.33 16.10
N MET A 103 8.60 15.27 14.95
CA MET A 103 8.88 16.11 13.78
C MET A 103 8.48 17.58 13.99
N GLN A 104 7.63 17.87 15.00
CA GLN A 104 7.05 19.19 15.28
C GLN A 104 6.22 19.73 14.12
N GLU A 105 5.45 18.84 13.47
CA GLU A 105 4.57 19.20 12.36
C GLU A 105 3.13 18.75 12.58
N SER A 106 2.19 19.53 12.06
CA SER A 106 0.80 19.08 11.95
C SER A 106 0.72 17.90 10.98
N TRP A 107 -0.09 16.91 11.36
CA TRP A 107 -0.36 15.72 10.58
C TRP A 107 -1.71 15.77 9.84
N GLN A 108 -2.48 16.86 10.01
CA GLN A 108 -3.84 17.01 9.49
C GLN A 108 -3.96 16.82 7.96
N ASP A 109 -2.91 17.18 7.23
CA ASP A 109 -2.82 17.12 5.77
C ASP A 109 -1.97 15.94 5.28
N ALA A 110 -1.48 15.10 6.20
CA ALA A 110 -0.68 13.94 5.87
C ALA A 110 -1.56 12.87 5.22
N TYR A 111 -1.10 12.32 4.10
CA TYR A 111 -1.62 11.07 3.60
C TYR A 111 -1.02 9.92 4.40
N ILE A 112 -1.88 9.08 4.96
CA ILE A 112 -1.46 8.01 5.85
C ILE A 112 -1.67 6.68 5.14
N THR A 113 -0.60 5.90 5.03
CA THR A 113 -0.64 4.58 4.41
C THR A 113 0.22 3.58 5.15
N SER A 114 0.01 2.30 4.87
CA SER A 114 0.77 1.21 5.47
C SER A 114 1.29 0.29 4.39
N LEU A 115 2.60 0.02 4.46
CA LEU A 115 3.28 -1.06 3.75
C LEU A 115 3.47 -2.29 4.65
N HIS A 116 3.19 -2.19 5.95
CA HIS A 116 3.32 -3.30 6.89
C HIS A 116 2.47 -4.51 6.47
N GLY A 117 3.13 -5.63 6.15
CA GLY A 117 2.49 -6.86 5.70
C GLY A 117 1.82 -6.75 4.33
N ARG A 118 2.19 -5.74 3.53
CA ARG A 118 1.59 -5.42 2.22
C ARG A 118 2.67 -5.27 1.16
N SER A 119 2.29 -5.42 -0.11
CA SER A 119 3.22 -5.17 -1.20
C SER A 119 3.53 -3.68 -1.33
N ILE A 120 4.78 -3.31 -1.60
CA ILE A 120 5.17 -1.96 -2.05
C ILE A 120 4.67 -1.65 -3.46
N LYS A 121 4.18 -2.67 -4.19
CA LYS A 121 3.71 -2.50 -5.56
C LYS A 121 2.62 -1.43 -5.63
N GLY A 122 2.80 -0.50 -6.54
CA GLY A 122 1.88 0.61 -6.77
C GLY A 122 2.03 1.80 -5.82
N PHE A 123 3.02 1.76 -4.92
CA PHE A 123 3.25 2.84 -3.98
C PHE A 123 3.62 4.16 -4.68
N ALA A 124 4.32 4.11 -5.82
CA ALA A 124 4.76 5.31 -6.55
C ALA A 124 3.55 6.18 -6.99
N GLN A 125 2.60 5.60 -7.72
CA GLN A 125 1.41 6.34 -8.18
C GLN A 125 0.51 6.77 -7.02
N LYS A 126 0.49 5.99 -5.94
CA LYS A 126 -0.33 6.26 -4.75
C LYS A 126 0.10 7.54 -4.05
N ILE A 127 1.40 7.81 -4.00
CA ILE A 127 1.95 8.99 -3.33
C ILE A 127 2.32 10.15 -4.26
N ASP A 128 2.26 9.96 -5.58
CA ASP A 128 2.71 10.95 -6.57
C ASP A 128 2.00 12.32 -6.38
N GLY A 129 2.78 13.36 -6.09
CA GLY A 129 2.30 14.71 -5.82
C GLY A 129 1.65 14.95 -4.45
N ARG A 130 1.76 14.03 -3.49
CA ARG A 130 1.33 14.27 -2.10
C ARG A 130 2.42 15.01 -1.33
N LYS A 131 2.05 16.04 -0.57
CA LYS A 131 3.05 16.89 0.12
C LYS A 131 3.68 16.23 1.34
N LYS A 132 2.92 15.38 2.02
CA LYS A 132 3.27 14.77 3.30
C LYS A 132 2.67 13.38 3.36
N ILE A 133 3.50 12.36 3.55
CA ILE A 133 3.06 10.96 3.60
C ILE A 133 3.63 10.31 4.87
N ALA A 134 2.79 9.71 5.69
CA ALA A 134 3.22 8.82 6.76
C ALA A 134 3.05 7.37 6.32
N VAL A 135 4.12 6.59 6.46
CA VAL A 135 4.22 5.20 6.00
C VAL A 135 4.56 4.31 7.20
N LEU A 136 3.66 3.39 7.51
CA LEU A 136 3.95 2.27 8.41
C LEU A 136 4.74 1.20 7.65
N THR A 137 5.82 0.69 8.25
CA THR A 137 6.81 -0.17 7.60
C THR A 137 6.86 -1.57 8.22
N ASP A 138 7.64 -2.46 7.61
CA ASP A 138 7.99 -3.77 8.15
C ASP A 138 9.45 -4.11 7.80
N GLU A 139 9.85 -5.35 8.06
CA GLU A 139 11.22 -5.85 7.80
C GLU A 139 11.57 -5.87 6.29
N THR A 140 10.57 -6.07 5.41
CA THR A 140 10.75 -6.12 3.95
C THR A 140 10.62 -4.71 3.35
N ASN A 141 9.55 -4.02 3.66
CA ASN A 141 9.26 -2.63 3.29
C ASN A 141 9.92 -1.65 4.26
N SER A 142 11.21 -1.89 4.50
CA SER A 142 12.03 -1.07 5.38
C SER A 142 12.24 0.34 4.82
N PRO A 143 12.73 1.30 5.64
CA PRO A 143 13.12 2.60 5.14
C PRO A 143 14.06 2.54 3.92
N GLN A 144 15.05 1.63 3.93
CA GLN A 144 15.97 1.49 2.79
C GLN A 144 15.27 0.98 1.54
N ALA A 145 14.32 0.04 1.67
CA ALA A 145 13.53 -0.48 0.56
C ALA A 145 12.65 0.61 -0.05
N ILE A 146 11.98 1.42 0.79
CA ILE A 146 11.18 2.57 0.34
C ILE A 146 12.07 3.56 -0.42
N ALA A 147 13.23 3.92 0.11
CA ALA A 147 14.13 4.86 -0.55
C ALA A 147 14.61 4.34 -1.92
N ARG A 148 15.01 3.05 -2.01
CA ARG A 148 15.38 2.42 -3.28
C ARG A 148 14.23 2.42 -4.29
N TYR A 149 13.03 2.09 -3.82
CA TYR A 149 11.83 2.07 -4.65
C TYR A 149 11.53 3.47 -5.22
N LEU A 150 11.54 4.50 -4.37
CA LEU A 150 11.29 5.87 -4.81
C LEU A 150 12.38 6.39 -5.77
N THR A 151 13.65 6.08 -5.51
CA THR A 151 14.73 6.42 -6.46
C THR A 151 14.53 5.73 -7.81
N TYR A 152 14.12 4.45 -7.83
CA TYR A 152 13.87 3.71 -9.08
C TYR A 152 12.79 4.38 -9.94
N TYR A 153 11.72 4.89 -9.32
CA TYR A 153 10.66 5.66 -10.00
C TYR A 153 11.02 7.14 -10.23
N GLY A 154 12.27 7.56 -10.00
CA GLY A 154 12.71 8.95 -10.19
C GLY A 154 11.98 9.96 -9.28
N MET A 155 11.54 9.52 -8.10
CA MET A 155 10.90 10.36 -7.08
C MET A 155 11.97 10.90 -6.13
N THR A 156 12.48 12.09 -6.44
CA THR A 156 13.60 12.73 -5.74
C THR A 156 13.20 13.98 -4.96
N GLU A 157 11.91 14.34 -5.02
CA GLU A 157 11.37 15.54 -4.38
C GLU A 157 11.11 15.40 -2.88
N TYR A 158 11.38 14.25 -2.27
CA TYR A 158 11.10 13.98 -0.86
C TYR A 158 12.37 13.95 -0.01
N ASP A 159 12.29 14.57 1.17
CA ASP A 159 13.12 14.20 2.32
C ASP A 159 12.30 13.26 3.22
N ALA A 160 13.01 12.45 4.00
CA ALA A 160 12.42 11.51 4.93
C ALA A 160 12.73 11.93 6.38
N PHE A 161 11.72 11.86 7.24
CA PHE A 161 11.85 11.83 8.69
C PHE A 161 11.55 10.41 9.17
N ILE A 162 12.53 9.77 9.81
CA ILE A 162 12.40 8.41 10.30
C ILE A 162 12.40 8.46 11.82
N ALA A 163 11.33 7.93 12.42
CA ALA A 163 11.18 7.81 13.85
C ALA A 163 11.22 6.34 14.25
N GLU A 164 12.19 5.98 15.07
CA GLU A 164 12.52 4.62 15.49
C GLU A 164 12.26 4.47 16.99
N ASN A 165 11.75 3.30 17.41
CA ASN A 165 11.51 2.95 18.82
C ASN A 165 10.81 4.05 19.63
N LEU A 166 9.77 4.68 19.06
CA LEU A 166 9.09 5.82 19.68
C LEU A 166 8.62 5.48 21.11
N GLN A 167 8.98 6.37 22.04
CA GLN A 167 8.80 6.26 23.49
C GLN A 167 9.62 5.17 24.21
N GLY A 168 10.41 4.38 23.49
CA GLY A 168 11.31 3.38 24.07
C GLY A 168 12.65 3.97 24.52
N GLU A 169 13.49 3.16 25.16
CA GLU A 169 14.83 3.56 25.62
C GLU A 169 15.77 3.92 24.45
N ASP A 170 15.61 3.22 23.32
CA ASP A 170 16.39 3.42 22.10
C ASP A 170 15.66 4.35 21.08
N GLU A 171 14.81 5.26 21.56
CA GLU A 171 14.09 6.20 20.69
C GLU A 171 15.08 7.05 19.88
N ARG A 172 14.89 7.08 18.56
CA ARG A 172 15.74 7.87 17.65
C ARG A 172 14.92 8.47 16.51
N CYS A 173 15.11 9.75 16.25
CA CYS A 173 14.46 10.47 15.16
C CYS A 173 15.51 11.16 14.27
N ARG A 174 15.39 11.04 12.95
CA ARG A 174 16.36 11.61 11.99
C ARG A 174 15.66 12.17 10.75
N PHE A 175 16.05 13.37 10.35
CA PHE A 175 15.80 13.88 8.99
C PHE A 175 16.95 13.46 8.07
N MET A 176 16.63 13.04 6.86
CA MET A 176 17.61 12.67 5.85
C MET A 176 17.02 12.68 4.44
N SER A 177 17.89 12.77 3.45
CA SER A 177 17.55 12.55 2.04
C SER A 177 17.28 11.07 1.76
N LEU A 178 16.64 10.78 0.61
CA LEU A 178 16.46 9.40 0.15
C LEU A 178 17.81 8.68 -0.11
N GLU A 179 18.85 9.41 -0.53
CA GLU A 179 20.19 8.83 -0.74
C GLU A 179 20.82 8.32 0.56
N GLU A 180 20.77 9.14 1.61
CA GLU A 180 21.23 8.76 2.95
C GLU A 180 20.39 7.61 3.52
N MET A 181 19.07 7.67 3.32
CA MET A 181 18.12 6.65 3.77
C MET A 181 18.40 5.27 3.16
N LYS A 182 18.89 5.19 1.92
CA LYS A 182 19.28 3.91 1.29
C LYS A 182 20.47 3.23 1.97
N LEU A 183 21.39 4.02 2.53
CA LEU A 183 22.68 3.57 3.07
C LEU A 183 22.66 3.37 4.59
N ALA A 184 21.72 3.99 5.29
CA ALA A 184 21.59 3.91 6.74
C ALA A 184 20.99 2.57 7.21
N SER A 185 21.15 2.29 8.50
CA SER A 185 20.45 1.22 9.22
C SER A 185 19.35 1.79 10.12
N PHE A 186 18.31 0.98 10.35
CA PHE A 186 17.14 1.36 11.14
C PHE A 186 16.68 0.22 12.04
N SER A 187 16.09 0.56 13.18
CA SER A 187 15.38 -0.39 14.03
C SER A 187 14.18 -1.02 13.28
N PRO A 188 13.85 -2.30 13.54
CA PRO A 188 12.62 -2.91 13.02
C PRO A 188 11.35 -2.12 13.37
N LEU A 189 11.33 -1.45 14.53
CA LEU A 189 10.22 -0.57 14.92
C LEU A 189 10.49 0.85 14.42
N ASN A 190 9.91 1.20 13.27
CA ASN A 190 10.05 2.54 12.71
C ASN A 190 8.78 3.01 11.99
N VAL A 191 8.68 4.32 11.80
CA VAL A 191 7.73 4.98 10.91
C VAL A 191 8.51 5.94 10.02
N VAL A 192 8.15 5.96 8.73
CA VAL A 192 8.73 6.89 7.74
C VAL A 192 7.72 7.98 7.44
N ILE A 193 8.12 9.24 7.57
CA ILE A 193 7.38 10.39 7.05
C ILE A 193 8.14 10.95 5.86
N LEU A 194 7.53 10.94 4.68
CA LEU A 194 8.05 11.59 3.49
C LEU A 194 7.47 13.00 3.41
N LYS A 195 8.34 14.01 3.28
CA LYS A 195 7.96 15.41 3.12
C LYS A 195 8.50 15.96 1.82
N GLN A 196 7.61 16.50 0.99
CA GLN A 196 7.98 17.10 -0.27
C GLN A 196 8.77 18.40 -0.03
N ARG A 197 9.91 18.53 -0.70
CA ARG A 197 10.83 19.68 -0.64
C ARG A 197 10.46 20.78 -1.63
N HIS A 198 10.00 20.39 -2.81
CA HIS A 198 9.65 21.29 -3.90
C HIS A 198 8.47 20.74 -4.67
N GLU A 199 7.63 21.62 -5.21
CA GLU A 199 6.50 21.21 -6.02
C GLU A 199 6.97 20.63 -7.36
N ILE A 200 6.28 19.59 -7.80
CA ILE A 200 6.52 18.94 -9.09
C ILE A 200 5.31 19.17 -9.99
N LYS A 201 5.57 19.38 -11.29
CA LYS A 201 4.50 19.34 -12.29
C LYS A 201 4.17 17.89 -12.58
N ARG A 202 2.88 17.55 -12.52
CA ARG A 202 2.37 16.22 -12.84
C ARG A 202 1.28 16.31 -13.89
N SER A 203 1.21 15.31 -14.76
CA SER A 203 0.06 15.08 -15.63
C SER A 203 -0.58 13.77 -15.22
N THR A 204 -1.87 13.81 -14.86
CA THR A 204 -2.63 12.60 -14.52
C THR A 204 -3.08 11.89 -15.79
N ILE A 205 -3.53 12.65 -16.79
CA ILE A 205 -3.99 12.18 -18.10
C ILE A 205 -3.41 13.04 -19.21
N GLY A 206 -3.49 12.57 -20.46
CA GLY A 206 -3.11 13.32 -21.66
C GLY A 206 -1.60 13.54 -21.79
N ILE A 207 -0.80 12.56 -21.37
CA ILE A 207 0.66 12.58 -21.52
C ILE A 207 0.96 12.61 -23.04
N PRO A 208 1.86 13.49 -23.55
CA PRO A 208 2.23 13.50 -24.96
C PRO A 208 2.82 12.17 -25.43
N ASP A 209 2.50 11.75 -26.65
CA ASP A 209 2.94 10.45 -27.20
C ASP A 209 4.47 10.35 -27.27
N GLU A 210 5.16 11.46 -27.49
CA GLU A 210 6.63 11.55 -27.56
C GLU A 210 7.29 11.32 -26.19
N ALA A 211 6.52 11.38 -25.10
CA ALA A 211 7.01 11.12 -23.76
C ALA A 211 7.15 9.61 -23.47
N PHE A 212 6.64 8.73 -24.33
CA PHE A 212 6.75 7.28 -24.16
C PHE A 212 7.91 6.70 -24.98
N HIS A 213 8.66 5.81 -24.35
CA HIS A 213 9.55 4.87 -25.02
C HIS A 213 8.70 3.94 -25.89
N GLN A 214 9.08 3.80 -27.16
CA GLN A 214 8.38 3.01 -28.15
C GLN A 214 9.37 2.59 -29.24
N ARG A 215 9.08 1.49 -29.94
CA ARG A 215 9.87 1.07 -31.10
C ARG A 215 9.82 2.15 -32.20
N LYS A 216 10.96 2.37 -32.86
CA LYS A 216 11.08 3.17 -34.10
C LYS A 216 11.64 2.25 -35.19
N PRO A 217 11.18 2.28 -36.46
CA PRO A 217 10.35 3.29 -37.13
C PRO A 217 8.83 3.01 -37.19
N ASP A 218 8.35 1.94 -36.53
CA ASP A 218 6.95 1.50 -36.62
C ASP A 218 5.98 2.50 -35.97
N LYS A 219 5.43 3.42 -36.77
CA LYS A 219 4.32 4.30 -36.38
C LYS A 219 3.08 3.44 -36.09
N GLY A 220 2.41 3.67 -34.96
CA GLY A 220 1.08 3.10 -34.66
C GLY A 220 0.99 2.16 -33.46
N LEU A 221 2.07 2.00 -32.70
CA LEU A 221 2.14 1.16 -31.49
C LEU A 221 1.69 1.87 -30.20
N ILE A 222 0.98 2.99 -30.33
CA ILE A 222 0.47 3.76 -29.20
C ILE A 222 -0.92 4.30 -29.55
N THR A 223 -1.89 4.05 -28.67
CA THR A 223 -3.18 4.74 -28.70
C THR A 223 -2.92 6.23 -28.59
N LYS A 224 -3.28 7.00 -29.62
CA LYS A 224 -2.97 8.43 -29.70
C LYS A 224 -3.53 9.19 -28.52
N LYS A 225 -2.79 10.18 -28.02
CA LYS A 225 -3.17 10.99 -26.84
C LYS A 225 -4.66 11.37 -26.82
N GLU A 226 -5.19 11.90 -27.92
CA GLU A 226 -6.59 12.34 -28.00
C GLU A 226 -7.57 11.17 -27.82
N ILE A 227 -7.27 10.01 -28.42
CA ILE A 227 -8.07 8.78 -28.28
C ILE A 227 -7.90 8.20 -26.88
N ARG A 228 -6.68 8.12 -26.36
CA ARG A 228 -6.37 7.63 -25.01
C ARG A 228 -7.17 8.39 -23.95
N VAL A 229 -7.21 9.73 -24.04
CA VAL A 229 -7.99 10.55 -23.10
C VAL A 229 -9.48 10.25 -23.19
N LEU A 230 -10.05 10.11 -24.39
CA LEU A 230 -11.45 9.75 -24.57
C LEU A 230 -11.77 8.36 -24.01
N CYS A 231 -10.96 7.36 -24.32
CA CYS A 231 -11.13 6.00 -23.82
C CYS A 231 -11.08 5.94 -22.29
N LEU A 232 -10.11 6.61 -21.66
CA LEU A 232 -10.00 6.66 -20.20
C LEU A 232 -11.21 7.32 -19.54
N GLN A 233 -11.74 8.39 -20.15
CA GLN A 233 -12.94 9.05 -19.67
C GLN A 233 -14.17 8.14 -19.78
N GLU A 234 -14.32 7.42 -20.90
CA GLU A 234 -15.42 6.48 -21.12
C GLU A 234 -15.36 5.25 -20.19
N LEU A 235 -14.16 4.84 -19.74
CA LEU A 235 -13.99 3.78 -18.75
C LEU A 235 -14.46 4.18 -17.34
N GLN A 236 -14.64 5.48 -17.05
CA GLN A 236 -15.13 5.99 -15.75
C GLN A 236 -14.40 5.42 -14.53
N LEU A 237 -13.07 5.35 -14.63
CA LEU A 237 -12.23 4.77 -13.58
C LEU A 237 -12.39 5.49 -12.24
N GLN A 238 -12.50 4.70 -11.17
CA GLN A 238 -12.46 5.14 -9.78
C GLN A 238 -11.07 4.95 -9.19
N GLU A 239 -10.78 5.58 -8.03
CA GLU A 239 -9.46 5.48 -7.40
C GLU A 239 -9.07 4.04 -7.04
N ASP A 240 -10.04 3.16 -6.77
CA ASP A 240 -9.87 1.76 -6.38
C ASP A 240 -10.12 0.76 -7.52
N SER A 241 -10.29 1.23 -8.76
CA SER A 241 -10.61 0.36 -9.90
C SER A 241 -9.51 -0.66 -10.22
N ILE A 242 -9.93 -1.88 -10.53
CA ILE A 242 -9.10 -2.91 -11.18
C ILE A 242 -9.25 -2.76 -12.69
N VAL A 243 -8.16 -2.49 -13.40
CA VAL A 243 -8.15 -2.25 -14.84
C VAL A 243 -7.36 -3.32 -15.57
N TRP A 244 -7.90 -3.86 -16.65
CA TRP A 244 -7.15 -4.65 -17.61
C TRP A 244 -6.73 -3.78 -18.80
N ASP A 245 -5.45 -3.87 -19.19
CA ASP A 245 -4.93 -3.27 -20.43
C ASP A 245 -4.41 -4.39 -21.35
N ILE A 246 -5.23 -4.78 -22.32
CA ILE A 246 -4.97 -5.92 -23.18
C ILE A 246 -4.33 -5.45 -24.48
N GLY A 247 -3.12 -5.93 -24.79
CA GLY A 247 -2.34 -5.40 -25.91
C GLY A 247 -1.70 -4.06 -25.54
N THR A 248 -1.15 -3.98 -24.32
CA THR A 248 -0.70 -2.72 -23.72
C THR A 248 0.40 -2.00 -24.50
N CYS A 249 1.17 -2.76 -25.30
CA CYS A 249 2.29 -2.28 -26.09
C CYS A 249 3.24 -1.36 -25.28
N THR A 250 3.18 -0.04 -25.48
CA THR A 250 3.99 0.96 -24.76
C THR A 250 3.58 1.20 -23.31
N GLY A 251 2.44 0.66 -22.86
CA GLY A 251 1.89 0.91 -21.52
C GLY A 251 1.09 2.20 -21.40
N SER A 252 0.89 2.95 -22.47
CA SER A 252 0.39 4.33 -22.35
C SER A 252 -0.99 4.45 -21.69
N VAL A 253 -1.92 3.54 -22.00
CA VAL A 253 -3.26 3.52 -21.39
C VAL A 253 -3.17 2.99 -19.96
N ALA A 254 -2.45 1.88 -19.71
CA ALA A 254 -2.21 1.37 -18.36
C ALA A 254 -1.59 2.41 -17.41
N ILE A 255 -0.64 3.22 -17.89
CA ILE A 255 0.03 4.26 -17.09
C ILE A 255 -0.96 5.32 -16.64
N GLU A 256 -1.73 5.90 -17.58
CA GLU A 256 -2.71 6.93 -17.21
C GLU A 256 -3.86 6.34 -16.40
N ALA A 257 -4.27 5.09 -16.67
CA ALA A 257 -5.24 4.36 -15.85
C ALA A 257 -4.73 4.15 -14.42
N ALA A 258 -3.47 3.79 -14.22
CA ALA A 258 -2.86 3.62 -12.90
C ALA A 258 -2.76 4.95 -12.12
N LYS A 259 -2.61 6.08 -12.82
CA LYS A 259 -2.62 7.41 -12.20
C LYS A 259 -4.01 7.84 -11.72
N ILE A 260 -5.07 7.35 -12.37
CA ILE A 260 -6.46 7.55 -11.95
C ILE A 260 -6.80 6.56 -10.82
N ALA A 261 -6.60 5.26 -11.04
CA ALA A 261 -6.86 4.17 -10.11
C ALA A 261 -5.69 3.97 -9.11
N ARG A 262 -5.31 5.03 -8.40
CA ARG A 262 -4.12 5.07 -7.53
C ARG A 262 -4.18 4.17 -6.29
N GLU A 263 -5.39 3.83 -5.84
CA GLU A 263 -5.65 2.89 -4.75
C GLU A 263 -6.04 1.49 -5.26
N GLY A 264 -6.31 1.38 -6.56
CA GLY A 264 -6.64 0.16 -7.28
C GLY A 264 -5.42 -0.53 -7.88
N ALA A 265 -5.62 -1.20 -9.01
CA ALA A 265 -4.56 -1.96 -9.67
C ALA A 265 -4.79 -2.04 -11.18
N VAL A 266 -3.70 -2.00 -11.95
CA VAL A 266 -3.72 -2.23 -13.40
C VAL A 266 -3.00 -3.54 -13.71
N TYR A 267 -3.59 -4.33 -14.60
CA TYR A 267 -3.06 -5.59 -15.10
C TYR A 267 -2.99 -5.54 -16.61
N ALA A 268 -1.77 -5.49 -17.13
CA ALA A 268 -1.46 -5.33 -18.53
C ALA A 268 -0.88 -6.63 -19.10
N ILE A 269 -1.24 -6.94 -20.34
CA ILE A 269 -0.70 -8.10 -21.06
C ILE A 269 -0.22 -7.68 -22.44
N GLU A 270 1.00 -8.08 -22.80
CA GLU A 270 1.62 -7.83 -24.09
C GLU A 270 2.32 -9.10 -24.59
N LYS A 271 2.18 -9.40 -25.88
CA LYS A 271 2.77 -10.60 -26.52
C LYS A 271 4.19 -10.36 -27.03
N ASN A 272 4.55 -9.10 -27.30
CA ASN A 272 5.86 -8.73 -27.82
C ASN A 272 6.80 -8.33 -26.68
N GLU A 273 7.92 -9.03 -26.57
CA GLU A 273 8.90 -8.81 -25.50
C GLU A 273 9.49 -7.39 -25.51
N ILE A 274 9.83 -6.86 -26.69
CA ILE A 274 10.41 -5.51 -26.83
C ILE A 274 9.39 -4.43 -26.46
N ASP A 275 8.11 -4.62 -26.77
CA ASP A 275 7.06 -3.69 -26.34
C ASP A 275 6.87 -3.74 -24.83
N LEU A 276 6.87 -4.94 -24.23
CA LEU A 276 6.80 -5.09 -22.78
C LEU A 276 8.00 -4.42 -22.08
N GLU A 277 9.21 -4.54 -22.61
CA GLU A 277 10.38 -3.80 -22.09
C GLU A 277 10.15 -2.28 -22.13
N ASN A 278 9.62 -1.74 -23.23
CA ASN A 278 9.28 -0.33 -23.33
C ASN A 278 8.18 0.07 -22.32
N CYS A 279 7.18 -0.78 -22.11
CA CYS A 279 6.15 -0.59 -21.08
C CYS A 279 6.75 -0.48 -19.68
N LEU A 280 7.71 -1.35 -19.33
CA LEU A 280 8.39 -1.31 -18.02
C LEU A 280 9.26 -0.05 -17.85
N LEU A 281 9.96 0.39 -18.92
CA LEU A 281 10.69 1.66 -18.90
C LEU A 281 9.76 2.85 -18.71
N ASN A 282 8.61 2.84 -19.39
CA ASN A 282 7.59 3.88 -19.25
C ASN A 282 6.93 3.88 -17.87
N GLN A 283 6.70 2.71 -17.28
CA GLN A 283 6.20 2.56 -15.92
C GLN A 283 7.10 3.31 -14.93
N ALA A 284 8.41 3.04 -14.97
CA ALA A 284 9.38 3.73 -14.12
C ALA A 284 9.38 5.24 -14.37
N LYS A 285 9.49 5.65 -15.65
CA LYS A 285 9.54 7.06 -16.08
C LYS A 285 8.32 7.86 -15.65
N HIS A 286 7.14 7.24 -15.70
CA HIS A 286 5.87 7.89 -15.40
C HIS A 286 5.36 7.60 -13.99
N ARG A 287 6.19 7.04 -13.09
CA ARG A 287 5.87 6.84 -11.67
C ARG A 287 4.64 5.97 -11.45
N THR A 288 4.55 4.87 -12.19
CA THR A 288 3.47 3.89 -12.07
C THR A 288 4.04 2.50 -11.99
N ASP A 289 3.54 1.72 -11.05
CA ASP A 289 3.99 0.35 -10.81
C ASP A 289 2.77 -0.57 -10.87
N PHE A 290 2.52 -1.12 -12.06
CA PHE A 290 1.40 -2.01 -12.32
C PHE A 290 1.89 -3.39 -12.75
N THR A 291 0.98 -4.36 -12.84
CA THR A 291 1.34 -5.71 -13.26
C THR A 291 1.33 -5.76 -14.77
N ALA A 292 2.49 -5.97 -15.40
CA ALA A 292 2.60 -6.21 -16.83
C ALA A 292 3.20 -7.60 -17.06
N VAL A 293 2.54 -8.44 -17.87
CA VAL A 293 2.98 -9.82 -18.13
C VAL A 293 3.18 -10.06 -19.62
N LEU A 294 4.20 -10.87 -19.95
CA LEU A 294 4.41 -11.37 -21.30
C LEU A 294 3.39 -12.49 -21.59
N GLY A 295 2.59 -12.34 -22.63
CA GLY A 295 1.60 -13.33 -23.04
C GLY A 295 0.68 -12.82 -24.14
N LYS A 296 0.01 -13.74 -24.83
CA LYS A 296 -0.96 -13.39 -25.87
C LYS A 296 -2.37 -13.56 -25.33
N ALA A 297 -3.09 -12.46 -25.11
CA ALA A 297 -4.49 -12.54 -24.72
C ALA A 297 -5.31 -13.39 -25.71
N PRO A 298 -6.23 -14.24 -25.23
CA PRO A 298 -6.70 -14.33 -23.84
C PRO A 298 -5.88 -15.24 -22.91
N GLU A 299 -4.73 -15.77 -23.35
CA GLU A 299 -3.86 -16.60 -22.51
C GLU A 299 -3.41 -15.78 -21.29
N ARG A 300 -3.51 -16.35 -20.08
CA ARG A 300 -3.12 -15.76 -18.77
C ARG A 300 -4.08 -14.73 -18.15
N LEU A 301 -5.21 -14.39 -18.81
CA LEU A 301 -6.20 -13.50 -18.19
C LEU A 301 -6.87 -14.10 -16.94
N ASP A 302 -6.77 -15.42 -16.76
CA ASP A 302 -7.18 -16.14 -15.56
C ASP A 302 -6.32 -15.84 -14.33
N GLU A 303 -5.08 -15.38 -14.51
CA GLU A 303 -4.18 -14.94 -13.44
C GLU A 303 -4.57 -13.57 -12.86
N PHE A 304 -5.35 -12.78 -13.61
CA PHE A 304 -5.72 -11.42 -13.21
C PHE A 304 -7.02 -11.42 -12.39
N PRO A 305 -7.19 -10.53 -11.41
CA PRO A 305 -8.47 -10.39 -10.72
C PRO A 305 -9.56 -9.84 -11.66
N ASN A 306 -10.83 -10.06 -11.30
CA ASN A 306 -11.97 -9.54 -12.07
C ASN A 306 -11.92 -8.01 -12.17
N PRO A 307 -11.96 -7.41 -13.38
CA PRO A 307 -11.79 -5.98 -13.57
C PRO A 307 -13.08 -5.18 -13.41
N ASN A 308 -12.94 -3.92 -13.01
CA ASN A 308 -13.96 -2.88 -13.16
C ASN A 308 -13.94 -2.27 -14.56
N ALA A 309 -12.78 -2.27 -15.21
CA ALA A 309 -12.58 -1.66 -16.51
C ALA A 309 -11.64 -2.51 -17.38
N ILE A 310 -11.96 -2.65 -18.66
CA ILE A 310 -11.12 -3.35 -19.63
C ILE A 310 -10.87 -2.42 -20.80
N PHE A 311 -9.61 -2.17 -21.09
CA PHE A 311 -9.17 -1.58 -22.35
C PHE A 311 -8.59 -2.68 -23.24
N ILE A 312 -8.99 -2.69 -24.51
CA ILE A 312 -8.43 -3.56 -25.54
C ILE A 312 -7.74 -2.68 -26.56
N GLY A 313 -6.43 -2.89 -26.75
CA GLY A 313 -5.61 -2.25 -27.76
C GLY A 313 -5.41 -3.14 -28.98
N GLY A 314 -5.68 -2.60 -30.18
CA GLY A 314 -5.37 -3.24 -31.46
C GLY A 314 -6.22 -4.47 -31.83
N ASN A 315 -5.84 -5.14 -32.92
CA ASN A 315 -6.63 -6.21 -33.57
C ASN A 315 -5.94 -7.56 -33.43
N GLY A 316 -5.86 -8.07 -32.20
CA GLY A 316 -5.46 -9.46 -31.98
C GLY A 316 -6.47 -10.43 -32.62
N GLY A 317 -6.00 -11.45 -33.33
CA GLY A 317 -6.87 -12.53 -33.81
C GLY A 317 -7.57 -13.24 -32.64
N ASN A 318 -8.75 -13.82 -32.90
CA ASN A 318 -9.63 -14.47 -31.91
C ASN A 318 -10.41 -13.52 -30.99
N MET A 319 -10.90 -12.41 -31.55
CA MET A 319 -11.66 -11.37 -30.84
C MET A 319 -12.93 -11.90 -30.17
N GLU A 320 -13.66 -12.82 -30.81
CA GLU A 320 -14.87 -13.41 -30.23
C GLU A 320 -14.59 -14.11 -28.90
N ARG A 321 -13.55 -14.96 -28.86
CA ARG A 321 -13.15 -15.64 -27.63
C ARG A 321 -12.67 -14.65 -26.55
N LEU A 322 -11.90 -13.63 -26.96
CA LEU A 322 -11.41 -12.61 -26.04
C LEU A 322 -12.57 -11.82 -25.41
N LEU A 323 -13.48 -11.29 -26.23
CA LEU A 323 -14.63 -10.54 -25.76
C LEU A 323 -15.52 -11.38 -24.83
N ARG A 324 -15.72 -12.67 -25.13
CA ARG A 324 -16.47 -13.57 -24.25
C ARG A 324 -15.87 -13.62 -22.85
N ILE A 325 -14.54 -13.82 -22.76
CA ILE A 325 -13.82 -13.86 -21.48
C ILE A 325 -13.90 -12.50 -20.77
N CYS A 326 -13.71 -11.40 -21.50
CA CYS A 326 -13.80 -10.06 -20.93
C CYS A 326 -15.19 -9.81 -20.33
N ILE A 327 -16.27 -10.11 -21.06
CA ILE A 327 -17.65 -9.95 -20.57
C ILE A 327 -17.95 -10.86 -19.39
N GLU A 328 -17.49 -12.12 -19.41
CA GLU A 328 -17.65 -13.07 -18.30
C GLU A 328 -16.93 -12.62 -17.02
N ARG A 329 -15.79 -11.93 -17.14
CA ARG A 329 -14.93 -11.53 -16.01
C ARG A 329 -15.21 -10.12 -15.50
N LEU A 330 -15.76 -9.25 -16.33
CA LEU A 330 -16.06 -7.86 -16.00
C LEU A 330 -17.05 -7.80 -14.83
N GLN A 331 -16.71 -7.05 -13.79
CA GLN A 331 -17.58 -6.86 -12.63
C GLN A 331 -18.87 -6.13 -13.03
N THR A 332 -19.93 -6.31 -12.24
CA THR A 332 -21.21 -5.61 -12.44
C THR A 332 -21.00 -4.09 -12.50
N GLY A 333 -21.53 -3.46 -13.56
CA GLY A 333 -21.36 -2.02 -13.80
C GLY A 333 -20.01 -1.63 -14.39
N GLY A 334 -19.13 -2.61 -14.65
CA GLY A 334 -17.85 -2.38 -15.29
C GLY A 334 -17.98 -1.98 -16.76
N ARG A 335 -16.90 -1.43 -17.30
CA ARG A 335 -16.88 -0.86 -18.66
C ARG A 335 -15.77 -1.47 -19.51
N LEU A 336 -16.04 -1.63 -20.79
CA LEU A 336 -15.08 -2.09 -21.78
C LEU A 336 -14.93 -1.03 -22.87
N GLN A 337 -13.69 -0.69 -23.21
CA GLN A 337 -13.35 0.20 -24.32
C GLN A 337 -12.37 -0.48 -25.27
N TRP A 338 -12.48 -0.13 -26.55
CA TRP A 338 -11.70 -0.68 -27.64
C TRP A 338 -11.36 0.45 -28.61
N ASP A 339 -10.10 0.57 -29.03
CA ASP A 339 -9.58 1.75 -29.73
C ASP A 339 -9.55 1.66 -31.27
N ILE A 340 -10.51 0.93 -31.88
CA ILE A 340 -10.69 0.85 -33.35
C ILE A 340 -11.70 1.87 -33.87
#